data_AF-A0A257W3W0-F1
#
_entry.id   AF-A0A257W3W0-F1
#
_cell.length_a   1.000
_cell.length_b   1.000
_cell.length_c   1.000
_cell.angle_alpha   90.00
_cell.angle_beta   90.00
_cell.angle_gamma   90.00
#
_symmetry.space_group_name_H-M   'P 1'
#
loop_
_entity.id
_entity.type
_entity.pdbx_description
1 polymer ?
#
loop_
_entity_poly.entity_id
_entity_poly.type
_entity_poly.pdbx_seq_one_letter_code
_entity_poly.pdbx_strand_id
1 'polypeptide(L)'
;ILFRAFCEPAIDNVIICPPTYGMYEVSAGINNVEARKVPLTPAFQLDLEAIEQAIDDHTKMIFLCSPNNPTGNSLDPADIEILLNNYFGLIVVDEAYINFSRQRSAIAELQDYPQLVVLQTLSKAWGLAALRIGLGFAGEGIIQIMKRIKPPYNINQASQELALQALEEVGQVNDMILEIVQQRDSLVKALEPLPQVLHIFPSDANFLLVRVTEPEALYQYLLTKGIVVRDRSKVTLCEGCLRITVGTEKENQELIREIARFEP
;
A
#
# COMPACT_ATOMS: atom_id res chain seq x y z
N ILE A 1 -5.63 5.88 14.78
CA ILE A 1 -5.62 5.19 16.10
C ILE A 1 -4.19 5.10 16.60
N LEU A 2 -3.27 4.46 15.86
CA LEU A 2 -1.85 4.34 16.26
C LEU A 2 -1.21 5.67 16.68
N PHE A 3 -1.27 6.70 15.82
CA PHE A 3 -0.79 8.05 16.16
C PHE A 3 -1.31 8.57 17.51
N ARG A 4 -2.64 8.57 17.69
CA ARG A 4 -3.28 9.01 18.93
C ARG A 4 -2.94 8.17 20.16
N ALA A 5 -2.59 6.90 19.97
CA ALA A 5 -2.26 5.98 21.07
C ALA A 5 -0.81 6.10 21.53
N PHE A 6 0.12 6.36 20.60
CA PHE A 6 1.54 6.12 20.82
C PHE A 6 2.43 7.33 20.55
N CYS A 7 1.88 8.44 20.07
CA CYS A 7 2.63 9.68 19.87
C CYS A 7 2.06 10.79 20.74
N GLU A 8 2.94 11.48 21.44
CA GLU A 8 2.66 12.77 22.07
C GLU A 8 2.72 13.89 21.00
N PRO A 9 1.61 14.63 20.77
CA PRO A 9 1.56 15.71 19.79
C PRO A 9 2.64 16.78 20.01
N ALA A 10 3.22 17.29 18.92
CA ALA A 10 4.31 18.29 18.88
C ALA A 10 5.63 17.86 19.55
N ILE A 11 5.74 16.62 20.02
CA ILE A 11 6.96 16.08 20.65
C ILE A 11 7.47 14.91 19.83
N ASP A 12 6.62 13.91 19.63
CA ASP A 12 7.00 12.68 18.95
C ASP A 12 6.94 12.81 17.43
N ASN A 13 7.71 11.96 16.76
CA ASN A 13 7.75 11.84 15.30
C ASN A 13 7.54 10.39 14.85
N VAL A 14 7.24 10.23 13.56
CA VAL A 14 7.22 8.94 12.87
C VAL A 14 8.07 9.00 11.61
N ILE A 15 8.56 7.85 11.16
CA ILE A 15 9.24 7.72 9.87
C ILE A 15 8.29 7.10 8.85
N ILE A 16 8.28 7.67 7.65
CA ILE A 16 7.63 7.11 6.46
C ILE A 16 8.64 7.04 5.31
N CYS A 17 8.47 6.08 4.41
CA CYS A 17 9.40 5.84 3.31
C CYS A 17 8.81 6.19 1.93
N PRO A 18 8.85 7.45 1.46
CA PRO A 18 8.28 7.82 0.17
C PRO A 18 9.07 7.27 -1.02
N PRO A 19 8.45 6.95 -2.16
CA PRO A 19 7.01 7.06 -2.40
C PRO A 19 6.22 5.95 -1.70
N THR A 20 5.22 6.33 -0.91
CA THR A 20 4.34 5.40 -0.21
C THR A 20 2.93 5.98 -0.03
N TYR A 21 2.09 5.30 0.73
CA TYR A 21 0.70 5.68 0.91
C TYR A 21 0.56 6.99 1.73
N GLY A 22 0.04 8.04 1.08
CA GLY A 22 -0.02 9.39 1.66
C GLY A 22 -0.89 9.54 2.93
N MET A 23 -1.72 8.56 3.29
CA MET A 23 -2.52 8.65 4.51
C MET A 23 -1.68 8.58 5.78
N TYR A 24 -0.45 8.07 5.74
CA TYR A 24 0.44 8.10 6.90
C TYR A 24 0.78 9.55 7.27
N GLU A 25 1.24 10.34 6.30
CA GLU A 25 1.55 11.77 6.48
C GLU A 25 0.31 12.57 6.87
N VAL A 26 -0.82 12.36 6.17
CA VAL A 26 -2.08 13.04 6.50
C VAL A 26 -2.52 12.73 7.93
N SER A 27 -2.42 11.46 8.36
CA SER A 27 -2.81 11.06 9.70
C SER A 27 -1.85 11.60 10.77
N ALA A 28 -0.55 11.65 10.49
CA ALA A 28 0.43 12.28 11.38
C ALA A 28 0.11 13.76 11.57
N GLY A 29 -0.12 14.50 10.47
CA GLY A 29 -0.47 15.92 10.50
C GLY A 29 -1.76 16.22 11.26
N ILE A 30 -2.81 15.41 11.09
CA ILE A 30 -4.07 15.55 11.85
C ILE A 30 -3.84 15.41 13.37
N ASN A 31 -2.86 14.61 13.78
CA ASN A 31 -2.51 14.40 15.19
C ASN A 31 -1.38 15.34 15.66
N ASN A 32 -0.95 16.31 14.84
CA ASN A 32 0.17 17.20 15.10
C ASN A 32 1.47 16.42 15.44
N VAL A 33 1.74 15.36 14.68
CA VAL A 33 2.94 14.52 14.77
C VAL A 33 3.78 14.75 13.52
N GLU A 34 5.09 14.93 13.69
CA GLU A 34 6.01 15.08 12.56
C GLU A 34 6.10 13.76 11.77
N ALA A 35 5.96 13.82 10.45
CA ALA A 35 6.25 12.71 9.55
C ALA A 35 7.61 12.92 8.87
N ARG A 36 8.66 12.31 9.42
CA ARG A 36 10.00 12.28 8.83
C ARG A 36 9.99 11.40 7.59
N LYS A 37 10.54 11.95 6.51
CA LYS A 37 10.55 11.32 5.20
C LYS A 37 11.93 10.79 4.91
N VAL A 38 12.07 9.47 4.85
CA VAL A 38 13.28 8.79 4.42
C VAL A 38 12.98 8.07 3.11
N PRO A 39 13.26 8.68 1.94
CA PRO A 39 12.87 8.08 0.68
C PRO A 39 13.37 6.65 0.51
N LEU A 40 12.58 5.82 -0.15
CA LEU A 40 13.03 4.52 -0.65
C LEU A 40 14.21 4.71 -1.60
N THR A 41 14.96 3.64 -1.83
CA THR A 41 15.97 3.60 -2.89
C THR A 41 15.32 3.66 -4.28
N PRO A 42 16.07 3.95 -5.37
CA PRO A 42 15.54 3.87 -6.74
C PRO A 42 14.99 2.50 -7.15
N ALA A 43 15.34 1.43 -6.42
CA ALA A 43 14.78 0.08 -6.58
C ALA A 43 13.49 -0.13 -5.75
N PHE A 44 12.97 0.92 -5.12
CA PHE A 44 11.82 0.89 -4.21
C PHE A 44 11.99 -0.04 -3.00
N GLN A 45 13.21 -0.13 -2.48
CA GLN A 45 13.56 -0.83 -1.25
C GLN A 45 13.90 0.15 -0.12
N LEU A 46 14.02 -0.36 1.10
CA LEU A 46 14.35 0.47 2.26
C LEU A 46 15.79 0.97 2.17
N ASP A 47 16.01 2.21 2.61
CA ASP A 47 17.35 2.74 2.87
C ASP A 47 17.61 2.62 4.36
N LEU A 48 18.13 1.47 4.79
CA LEU A 48 18.29 1.14 6.21
C LEU A 48 19.22 2.12 6.94
N GLU A 49 20.30 2.55 6.27
CA GLU A 49 21.24 3.53 6.84
C GLU A 49 20.55 4.89 7.04
N ALA A 50 19.81 5.36 6.04
CA ALA A 50 19.07 6.62 6.17
C ALA A 50 17.94 6.53 7.20
N ILE A 51 17.29 5.37 7.35
CA ILE A 51 16.29 5.14 8.40
C ILE A 51 16.94 5.22 9.78
N GLU A 52 18.07 4.53 9.97
CA GLU A 52 18.84 4.56 11.22
C GLU A 52 19.24 5.99 11.61
N GLN A 53 19.75 6.77 10.65
CA GLN A 53 20.14 8.16 10.87
C GLN A 53 18.96 9.10 11.20
N ALA A 54 17.73 8.75 10.78
CA ALA A 54 16.54 9.57 11.01
C ALA A 54 15.87 9.28 12.37
N ILE A 55 16.24 8.19 13.05
CA ILE A 55 15.72 7.81 14.36
C ILE A 55 16.34 8.72 15.44
N ASP A 56 15.48 9.21 16.34
CA ASP A 56 15.89 9.84 17.59
C ASP A 56 15.05 9.36 18.78
N ASP A 57 15.28 9.95 19.95
CA ASP A 57 14.56 9.62 21.19
C ASP A 57 13.04 9.84 21.12
N HIS A 58 12.57 10.60 20.12
CA HIS A 58 11.17 10.95 19.88
C HIS A 58 10.54 10.15 18.74
N THR A 59 11.30 9.34 18.00
CA THR A 59 10.76 8.49 16.93
C THR A 59 9.98 7.33 17.54
N LYS A 60 8.66 7.33 17.39
CA LYS A 60 7.77 6.31 18.00
C LYS A 60 7.38 5.18 17.06
N MET A 61 7.29 5.47 15.76
CA MET A 61 6.82 4.49 14.79
C MET A 61 7.51 4.64 13.44
N ILE A 62 7.69 3.52 12.75
CA ILE A 62 8.12 3.45 11.34
C ILE A 62 7.01 2.77 10.54
N PHE A 63 6.52 3.44 9.49
CA PHE A 63 5.52 2.86 8.58
C PHE A 63 6.18 2.27 7.34
N LEU A 64 5.92 0.99 7.13
CA LEU A 64 6.40 0.20 6.00
C LEU A 64 5.19 -0.32 5.23
N CYS A 65 5.08 -0.06 3.93
CA CYS A 65 3.97 -0.57 3.11
C CYS A 65 4.51 -1.67 2.20
N SER A 66 4.03 -2.91 2.36
CA SER A 66 4.50 -4.07 1.61
C SER A 66 3.35 -5.05 1.34
N PRO A 67 2.96 -5.28 0.06
CA PRO A 67 3.39 -4.57 -1.14
C PRO A 67 3.12 -3.06 -1.12
N ASN A 68 4.07 -2.27 -1.60
CA ASN A 68 4.02 -0.81 -1.48
C ASN A 68 3.03 -0.18 -2.47
N ASN A 69 2.42 0.94 -2.08
CA ASN A 69 1.60 1.78 -2.96
C ASN A 69 2.24 3.18 -3.03
N PRO A 70 2.71 3.64 -4.21
CA PRO A 70 2.21 3.25 -5.53
C PRO A 70 3.09 2.30 -6.35
N THR A 71 4.22 1.82 -5.83
CA THR A 71 5.24 1.15 -6.63
C THR A 71 4.92 -0.31 -6.96
N GLY A 72 4.12 -0.97 -6.13
CA GLY A 72 3.59 -2.31 -6.36
C GLY A 72 4.48 -3.44 -5.86
N ASN A 73 5.80 -3.24 -5.72
CA ASN A 73 6.71 -4.25 -5.21
C ASN A 73 6.54 -4.50 -3.71
N SER A 74 6.83 -5.72 -3.27
CA SER A 74 7.08 -6.01 -1.86
C SER A 74 8.45 -5.47 -1.43
N LEU A 75 8.56 -5.09 -0.16
CA LEU A 75 9.85 -4.82 0.49
C LEU A 75 10.61 -6.14 0.72
N ASP A 76 11.93 -6.08 0.85
CA ASP A 76 12.73 -7.24 1.25
C ASP A 76 12.40 -7.63 2.71
N PRO A 77 11.96 -8.87 2.96
CA PRO A 77 11.70 -9.34 4.33
C PRO A 77 12.92 -9.22 5.25
N ALA A 78 14.14 -9.37 4.72
CA ALA A 78 15.37 -9.24 5.49
C ALA A 78 15.56 -7.81 6.02
N ASP A 79 15.21 -6.79 5.23
CA ASP A 79 15.30 -5.39 5.65
C ASP A 79 14.29 -5.09 6.77
N ILE A 80 13.08 -5.64 6.68
CA ILE A 80 12.06 -5.52 7.74
C ILE A 80 12.56 -6.20 9.02
N GLU A 81 13.15 -7.39 8.90
CA GLU A 81 13.74 -8.13 10.03
C GLU A 81 14.89 -7.35 10.67
N ILE A 82 15.76 -6.71 9.89
CA ILE A 82 16.83 -5.85 10.41
C ILE A 82 16.24 -4.71 11.24
N LEU A 83 15.20 -4.04 10.76
CA LEU A 83 14.53 -3.00 11.55
C LEU A 83 13.91 -3.56 12.83
N LEU A 84 13.23 -4.71 12.75
CA LEU A 84 12.62 -5.38 13.91
C LEU A 84 13.63 -5.77 14.98
N ASN A 85 14.85 -6.15 14.58
CA ASN A 85 15.92 -6.51 15.51
C ASN A 85 16.65 -5.31 16.12
N ASN A 86 16.64 -4.13 15.47
CA ASN A 86 17.46 -2.98 15.87
C ASN A 86 16.68 -1.75 16.33
N TYR A 87 15.35 -1.73 16.15
CA TYR A 87 14.48 -0.61 16.56
C TYR A 87 13.45 -1.03 17.61
N PHE A 88 13.37 -0.24 18.69
CA PHE A 88 12.54 -0.53 19.85
C PHE A 88 11.17 0.18 19.85
N GLY A 89 10.92 1.10 18.93
CA GLY A 89 9.60 1.67 18.70
C GLY A 89 8.72 0.78 17.83
N LEU A 90 7.50 1.23 17.49
CA LEU A 90 6.60 0.38 16.71
C LEU A 90 7.02 0.31 15.25
N ILE A 91 6.99 -0.90 14.70
CA ILE A 91 7.12 -1.12 13.26
C ILE A 91 5.74 -1.48 12.75
N VAL A 92 5.21 -0.62 11.87
CA VAL A 92 3.87 -0.77 11.31
C VAL A 92 3.98 -1.23 9.87
N VAL A 93 3.65 -2.49 9.61
CA VAL A 93 3.63 -3.08 8.27
C VAL A 93 2.20 -3.00 7.71
N ASP A 94 1.99 -2.15 6.71
CA ASP A 94 0.74 -2.05 5.97
C ASP A 94 0.71 -3.05 4.82
N GLU A 95 -0.10 -4.08 5.01
CA GLU A 95 -0.29 -5.24 4.16
C GLU A 95 -1.61 -5.16 3.39
N ALA A 96 -2.07 -3.97 3.01
CA ALA A 96 -3.31 -3.79 2.27
C ALA A 96 -3.40 -4.64 0.98
N TYR A 97 -2.27 -5.05 0.40
CA TYR A 97 -2.18 -5.83 -0.84
C TYR A 97 -1.55 -7.21 -0.66
N ILE A 98 -1.30 -7.67 0.58
CA ILE A 98 -0.55 -8.92 0.85
C ILE A 98 -1.17 -10.16 0.19
N ASN A 99 -2.49 -10.19 0.00
CA ASN A 99 -3.19 -11.30 -0.65
C ASN A 99 -2.75 -11.55 -2.10
N PHE A 100 -2.15 -10.56 -2.77
CA PHE A 100 -1.63 -10.67 -4.13
C PHE A 100 -0.13 -10.99 -4.18
N SER A 101 0.55 -10.91 -3.03
CA SER A 101 2.00 -11.16 -2.92
C SER A 101 2.29 -12.65 -2.79
N ARG A 102 3.49 -13.03 -3.23
CA ARG A 102 4.05 -14.35 -2.97
C ARG A 102 4.76 -14.44 -1.62
N GLN A 103 5.05 -13.29 -0.99
CA GLN A 103 5.64 -13.24 0.33
C GLN A 103 4.63 -13.65 1.40
N ARG A 104 5.13 -14.17 2.52
CA ARG A 104 4.30 -14.45 3.69
C ARG A 104 3.99 -13.14 4.42
N SER A 105 2.80 -13.09 5.03
CA SER A 105 2.43 -11.97 5.89
C SER A 105 3.32 -11.90 7.12
N ALA A 106 3.69 -10.69 7.52
CA ALA A 106 4.38 -10.36 8.77
C ALA A 106 3.57 -10.74 10.03
N ILE A 107 2.29 -11.11 9.89
CA ILE A 107 1.51 -11.71 10.98
C ILE A 107 2.23 -12.94 11.57
N ALA A 108 2.96 -13.69 10.75
CA ALA A 108 3.73 -14.84 11.19
C ALA A 108 4.80 -14.49 12.25
N GLU A 109 5.29 -13.25 12.22
CA GLU A 109 6.40 -12.76 13.06
C GLU A 109 5.91 -12.10 14.36
N LEU A 110 4.59 -11.98 14.57
CA LEU A 110 4.01 -11.29 15.74
C LEU A 110 4.36 -11.94 17.08
N GLN A 111 4.70 -13.24 17.08
CA GLN A 111 5.10 -13.93 18.31
C GLN A 111 6.51 -13.52 18.76
N ASP A 112 7.39 -13.21 17.80
CA ASP A 112 8.79 -12.91 18.06
C ASP A 112 9.02 -11.40 18.25
N TYR A 113 8.16 -10.56 17.66
CA TYR A 113 8.31 -9.11 17.68
C TYR A 113 7.11 -8.39 18.33
N PRO A 114 7.16 -8.10 19.65
CA PRO A 114 6.06 -7.46 20.36
C PRO A 114 5.77 -6.02 19.92
N GLN A 115 6.73 -5.35 19.26
CA GLN A 115 6.59 -4.00 18.71
C GLN A 115 5.99 -3.96 17.29
N LEU A 116 5.78 -5.12 16.66
CA LEU A 116 5.20 -5.23 15.33
C LEU A 116 3.69 -4.98 15.36
N VAL A 117 3.23 -4.17 14.41
CA VAL A 117 1.81 -3.96 14.10
C VAL A 117 1.61 -4.23 12.61
N VAL A 118 0.70 -5.13 12.28
CA VAL A 118 0.33 -5.43 10.89
C VAL A 118 -1.07 -4.90 10.61
N LEU A 119 -1.22 -4.16 9.50
CA LEU A 119 -2.50 -3.62 9.04
C LEU A 119 -2.94 -4.36 7.78
N GLN A 120 -4.19 -4.83 7.74
CA GLN A 120 -4.79 -5.43 6.55
C GLN A 120 -6.19 -4.85 6.29
N THR A 121 -6.80 -5.17 5.16
CA THR A 121 -8.12 -4.65 4.80
C THR A 121 -8.95 -5.62 3.97
N LEU A 122 -10.27 -5.54 4.12
CA LEU A 122 -11.22 -6.18 3.22
C LEU A 122 -11.50 -5.34 1.96
N SER A 123 -10.79 -4.21 1.78
CA SER A 123 -11.08 -3.30 0.68
C SER A 123 -10.53 -3.75 -0.68
N LYS A 124 -9.57 -4.67 -0.70
CA LYS A 124 -8.80 -5.02 -1.90
C LYS A 124 -9.20 -6.39 -2.42
N ALA A 125 -8.45 -7.44 -2.07
CA ALA A 125 -8.70 -8.80 -2.53
C ALA A 125 -10.13 -9.30 -2.25
N TRP A 126 -10.70 -8.89 -1.12
CA TRP A 126 -12.07 -9.26 -0.74
C TRP A 126 -13.16 -8.50 -1.52
N GLY A 127 -12.83 -7.44 -2.25
CA GLY A 127 -13.83 -6.66 -3.01
C GLY A 127 -14.77 -5.78 -2.17
N LEU A 128 -14.53 -5.63 -0.86
CA LEU A 128 -15.45 -5.00 0.10
C LEU A 128 -15.04 -3.57 0.48
N ALA A 129 -14.50 -2.80 -0.46
CA ALA A 129 -14.01 -1.44 -0.20
C ALA A 129 -15.05 -0.53 0.44
N ALA A 130 -16.32 -0.65 0.04
CA ALA A 130 -17.43 0.14 0.53
C ALA A 130 -17.82 -0.18 2.00
N LEU A 131 -17.48 -1.37 2.52
CA LEU A 131 -17.84 -1.75 3.89
C LEU A 131 -16.99 -1.05 4.96
N ARG A 132 -15.87 -0.44 4.56
CA ARG A 132 -14.94 0.31 5.42
C ARG A 132 -14.38 -0.50 6.59
N ILE A 133 -13.95 -1.73 6.33
CA ILE A 133 -13.37 -2.63 7.32
C ILE A 133 -11.85 -2.75 7.14
N GLY A 134 -11.13 -2.44 8.20
CA GLY A 134 -9.71 -2.65 8.36
C GLY A 134 -9.43 -3.58 9.53
N LEU A 135 -8.32 -4.29 9.46
CA LEU A 135 -7.85 -5.26 10.45
C LEU A 135 -6.51 -4.77 10.97
N GLY A 136 -6.29 -4.91 12.28
CA GLY A 136 -5.02 -4.60 12.93
C GLY A 136 -4.60 -5.77 13.81
N PHE A 137 -3.41 -6.29 13.57
CA PHE A 137 -2.81 -7.40 14.30
C PHE A 137 -1.58 -6.90 15.02
N ALA A 138 -1.48 -7.16 16.32
CA ALA A 138 -0.37 -6.73 17.16
C ALA A 138 -0.38 -7.54 18.47
N GLY A 139 0.69 -7.44 19.26
CA GLY A 139 0.73 -7.99 20.61
C GLY A 139 -0.42 -7.44 21.49
N GLU A 140 -0.84 -8.24 22.48
CA GLU A 140 -2.03 -7.92 23.28
C GLU A 140 -1.95 -6.53 23.95
N GLY A 141 -0.78 -6.15 24.46
CA GLY A 141 -0.58 -4.84 25.08
C GLY A 141 -0.92 -3.67 24.16
N ILE A 142 -0.47 -3.73 22.90
CA ILE A 142 -0.78 -2.72 21.87
C ILE A 142 -2.28 -2.70 21.58
N ILE A 143 -2.90 -3.87 21.38
CA ILE A 143 -4.33 -4.00 21.10
C ILE A 143 -5.18 -3.44 22.24
N GLN A 144 -4.80 -3.67 23.50
CA GLN A 144 -5.53 -3.13 24.65
C GLN A 144 -5.49 -1.61 24.69
N ILE A 145 -4.34 -0.99 24.38
CA ILE A 145 -4.23 0.47 24.26
C ILE A 145 -5.13 0.99 23.14
N MET A 146 -5.08 0.37 21.95
CA MET A 146 -5.92 0.75 20.82
C MET A 146 -7.42 0.63 21.13
N LYS A 147 -7.83 -0.42 21.84
CA LYS A 147 -9.23 -0.64 22.27
C LYS A 147 -9.73 0.46 23.22
N ARG A 148 -8.88 1.01 24.09
CA ARG A 148 -9.25 2.10 25.02
C ARG A 148 -9.56 3.41 24.31
N ILE A 149 -8.93 3.67 23.16
CA ILE A 149 -9.09 4.94 22.44
C ILE A 149 -10.00 4.85 21.21
N LYS A 150 -10.29 3.65 20.71
CA LYS A 150 -11.21 3.49 19.58
C LYS A 150 -12.63 3.90 20.02
N PRO A 151 -13.45 4.48 19.13
CA PRO A 151 -14.86 4.70 19.44
C PRO A 151 -15.58 3.39 19.82
N PRO A 152 -16.54 3.42 20.78
CA PRO A 152 -17.25 2.22 21.20
C PRO A 152 -17.97 1.55 20.04
N TYR A 153 -18.59 2.34 19.15
CA TYR A 153 -19.33 1.90 17.98
C TYR A 153 -18.64 2.40 16.70
N ASN A 154 -17.53 1.76 16.31
CA ASN A 154 -16.69 2.20 15.20
C ASN A 154 -16.99 1.51 13.85
N ILE A 155 -17.83 0.46 13.85
CA ILE A 155 -18.27 -0.25 12.64
C ILE A 155 -19.77 -0.49 12.75
N ASN A 156 -20.53 -0.15 11.70
CA ASN A 156 -21.98 -0.36 11.69
C ASN A 156 -22.33 -1.86 11.55
N GLN A 157 -23.52 -2.26 12.01
CA GLN A 157 -23.94 -3.66 12.05
C GLN A 157 -23.98 -4.30 10.65
N ALA A 158 -24.50 -3.61 9.63
CA ALA A 158 -24.59 -4.16 8.27
C ALA A 158 -23.20 -4.50 7.69
N SER A 159 -22.21 -3.63 7.88
CA SER A 159 -20.82 -3.93 7.50
C SER A 159 -20.27 -5.15 8.23
N GLN A 160 -20.57 -5.32 9.52
CA GLN A 160 -20.11 -6.48 10.30
C GLN A 160 -20.71 -7.79 9.78
N GLU A 161 -22.03 -7.81 9.54
CA GLU A 161 -22.74 -8.99 9.04
C GLU A 161 -22.23 -9.42 7.65
N LEU A 162 -22.12 -8.47 6.71
CA LEU A 162 -21.64 -8.76 5.35
C LEU A 162 -20.17 -9.20 5.34
N ALA A 163 -19.33 -8.65 6.23
CA ALA A 163 -17.95 -9.09 6.34
C ALA A 163 -17.83 -10.50 6.92
N LEU A 164 -18.63 -10.85 7.93
CA LEU A 164 -18.64 -12.20 8.48
C LEU A 164 -19.07 -13.23 7.43
N GLN A 165 -20.10 -12.92 6.63
CA GLN A 165 -20.52 -13.77 5.51
C GLN A 165 -19.40 -13.91 4.47
N ALA A 166 -18.75 -12.82 4.09
CA ALA A 166 -17.65 -12.89 3.12
C ALA A 166 -16.47 -13.72 3.62
N LEU A 167 -16.15 -13.67 4.93
CA LEU A 167 -15.08 -14.46 5.54
C LEU A 167 -15.35 -15.98 5.51
N GLU A 168 -16.59 -16.41 5.28
CA GLU A 168 -16.94 -17.82 5.07
C GLU A 168 -16.65 -18.27 3.61
N GLU A 169 -16.59 -17.33 2.66
CA GLU A 169 -16.44 -17.57 1.22
C GLU A 169 -14.98 -17.42 0.72
N VAL A 170 -14.02 -17.93 1.49
CA VAL A 170 -12.58 -17.82 1.17
C VAL A 170 -12.24 -18.37 -0.22
N GLY A 171 -12.94 -19.43 -0.65
CA GLY A 171 -12.75 -20.03 -1.99
C GLY A 171 -13.00 -19.02 -3.11
N GLN A 172 -14.11 -18.29 -3.05
CA GLN A 172 -14.45 -17.27 -4.03
C GLN A 172 -13.39 -16.15 -4.09
N VAL A 173 -12.88 -15.74 -2.93
CA VAL A 173 -11.85 -14.70 -2.84
C VAL A 173 -10.53 -15.17 -3.47
N ASN A 174 -10.16 -16.43 -3.25
CA ASN A 174 -8.97 -17.02 -3.88
C ASN A 174 -9.11 -17.05 -5.41
N ASP A 175 -10.28 -17.42 -5.94
CA ASP A 175 -10.53 -17.41 -7.38
C ASP A 175 -10.41 -15.99 -7.97
N MET A 176 -10.97 -14.98 -7.30
CA MET A 176 -10.83 -13.57 -7.69
C MET A 176 -9.37 -13.09 -7.68
N ILE A 177 -8.58 -13.48 -6.66
CA ILE A 177 -7.15 -13.16 -6.58
C ILE A 177 -6.41 -13.78 -7.77
N LEU A 178 -6.66 -15.06 -8.07
CA LEU A 178 -6.03 -15.76 -9.19
C LEU A 178 -6.35 -15.08 -10.53
N GLU A 179 -7.61 -14.69 -10.75
CA GLU A 179 -8.02 -13.96 -11.94
C GLU A 179 -7.30 -12.61 -12.07
N ILE A 180 -7.25 -11.81 -10.99
CA ILE A 180 -6.56 -10.52 -10.99
C ILE A 180 -5.07 -10.68 -11.28
N VAL A 181 -4.41 -11.69 -10.71
CA VAL A 181 -2.99 -11.97 -10.98
C VAL A 181 -2.77 -12.35 -12.44
N GLN A 182 -3.63 -13.20 -13.02
CA GLN A 182 -3.56 -13.55 -14.44
C GLN A 182 -3.79 -12.34 -15.35
N GLN A 183 -4.75 -11.47 -15.01
CA GLN A 183 -5.02 -10.24 -15.73
C GLN A 183 -3.86 -9.24 -15.63
N ARG A 184 -3.22 -9.14 -14.45
CA ARG A 184 -2.02 -8.32 -14.26
C ARG A 184 -0.90 -8.78 -15.20
N ASP A 185 -0.60 -10.08 -15.22
CA ASP A 185 0.47 -10.65 -16.04
C ASP A 185 0.17 -10.50 -17.55
N SER A 186 -1.10 -10.60 -17.94
CA SER A 186 -1.56 -10.38 -19.31
C SER A 186 -1.45 -8.90 -19.72
N LEU A 187 -1.82 -7.99 -18.82
CA LEU A 187 -1.73 -6.55 -19.04
C LEU A 187 -0.28 -6.09 -19.20
N VAL A 188 0.65 -6.62 -18.40
CA VAL A 188 2.09 -6.35 -18.56
C VAL A 188 2.56 -6.69 -19.98
N LYS A 189 2.29 -7.92 -20.44
CA LYS A 189 2.70 -8.40 -21.78
C LYS A 189 2.12 -7.57 -22.92
N ALA A 190 0.91 -7.05 -22.74
CA ALA A 190 0.23 -6.27 -23.77
C ALA A 190 0.65 -4.79 -23.79
N LEU A 191 1.05 -4.22 -22.65
CA LEU A 191 1.53 -2.85 -22.55
C LEU A 191 3.00 -2.71 -22.96
N GLU A 192 3.85 -3.70 -22.65
CA GLU A 192 5.29 -3.68 -22.92
C GLU A 192 5.69 -3.31 -24.36
N PRO A 193 5.02 -3.78 -25.43
CA PRO A 193 5.40 -3.42 -26.81
C PRO A 193 4.91 -2.02 -27.25
N LEU A 194 4.11 -1.31 -26.45
CA LEU A 194 3.58 0.00 -26.85
C LEU A 194 4.66 1.09 -26.76
N PRO A 195 4.85 1.94 -27.79
CA PRO A 195 5.88 2.97 -27.79
C PRO A 195 5.65 4.05 -26.71
N GLN A 196 4.41 4.21 -26.23
CA GLN A 196 4.07 5.11 -25.14
C GLN A 196 4.55 4.59 -23.76
N VAL A 197 4.86 3.30 -23.65
CA VAL A 197 5.27 2.64 -22.40
C VAL A 197 6.79 2.53 -22.37
N LEU A 198 7.41 3.24 -21.43
CA LEU A 198 8.87 3.29 -21.27
C LEU A 198 9.39 2.21 -20.32
N HIS A 199 8.63 1.92 -19.26
CA HIS A 199 9.00 0.90 -18.27
C HIS A 199 7.78 0.48 -17.45
N ILE A 200 7.67 -0.81 -17.14
CA ILE A 200 6.68 -1.35 -16.22
C ILE A 200 7.42 -1.90 -15.00
N PHE A 201 7.10 -1.39 -13.82
CA PHE A 201 7.72 -1.85 -12.58
C PHE A 201 7.10 -3.17 -12.10
N PRO A 202 7.87 -4.04 -11.41
CA PRO A 202 7.33 -5.24 -10.79
C PRO A 202 6.18 -4.93 -9.82
N SER A 203 5.21 -5.83 -9.74
CA SER A 203 4.08 -5.65 -8.83
C SER A 203 3.64 -6.96 -8.20
N ASP A 204 3.50 -6.91 -6.89
CA ASP A 204 2.87 -7.90 -6.01
C ASP A 204 1.49 -7.42 -5.54
N ALA A 205 0.89 -6.45 -6.24
CA ALA A 205 -0.41 -5.86 -5.92
C ALA A 205 -1.42 -6.03 -7.08
N ASN A 206 -2.62 -5.43 -6.94
CA ASN A 206 -3.66 -5.39 -7.98
C ASN A 206 -3.56 -4.17 -8.91
N PHE A 207 -2.37 -3.62 -9.08
CA PHE A 207 -2.09 -2.48 -9.94
C PHE A 207 -0.66 -2.55 -10.46
N LEU A 208 -0.36 -1.76 -11.49
CA LEU A 208 0.97 -1.58 -12.06
C LEU A 208 1.38 -0.12 -11.94
N LEU A 209 2.65 0.14 -11.62
CA LEU A 209 3.26 1.45 -11.89
C LEU A 209 3.92 1.37 -13.27
N VAL A 210 3.57 2.32 -14.15
CA VAL A 210 4.03 2.32 -15.54
C VAL A 210 4.60 3.69 -15.87
N ARG A 211 5.89 3.74 -16.23
CA ARG A 211 6.52 4.94 -16.78
C ARG A 211 6.13 5.08 -18.24
N VAL A 212 5.66 6.25 -18.63
CA VAL A 212 5.11 6.53 -19.96
C VAL A 212 5.73 7.79 -20.57
N THR A 213 5.58 7.94 -21.89
CA THR A 213 5.82 9.21 -22.57
C THR A 213 4.69 10.19 -22.29
N GLU A 214 5.01 11.46 -22.06
CA GLU A 214 4.02 12.54 -21.87
C GLU A 214 2.91 12.19 -20.85
N PRO A 215 3.26 11.85 -19.59
CA PRO A 215 2.33 11.26 -18.61
C PRO A 215 1.08 12.11 -18.34
N GLU A 216 1.23 13.44 -18.26
CA GLU A 216 0.11 14.34 -18.02
C GLU A 216 -0.82 14.36 -19.24
N ALA A 217 -0.29 14.47 -20.47
CA ALA A 217 -1.10 14.47 -21.68
C ALA A 217 -1.81 13.12 -21.88
N LEU A 218 -1.12 12.01 -21.67
CA LEU A 218 -1.73 10.67 -21.73
C LEU A 218 -2.81 10.51 -20.65
N TYR A 219 -2.56 10.96 -19.42
CA TYR A 219 -3.56 10.93 -18.35
C TYR A 219 -4.81 11.72 -18.73
N GLN A 220 -4.66 12.97 -19.19
CA GLN A 220 -5.80 13.80 -19.62
C GLN A 220 -6.53 13.17 -20.81
N TYR A 221 -5.81 12.61 -21.78
CA TYR A 221 -6.40 11.89 -22.90
C TYR A 221 -7.26 10.71 -22.42
N LEU A 222 -6.74 9.85 -21.54
CA LEU A 222 -7.48 8.72 -20.99
C LEU A 222 -8.76 9.17 -20.26
N LEU A 223 -8.73 10.29 -19.54
CA LEU A 223 -9.93 10.86 -18.93
C LEU A 223 -11.00 11.24 -19.97
N THR A 224 -10.61 11.78 -21.13
CA THR A 224 -11.57 12.06 -22.22
C THR A 224 -12.24 10.81 -22.77
N LYS A 225 -11.63 9.63 -22.58
CA LYS A 225 -12.16 8.32 -22.93
C LYS A 225 -12.95 7.66 -21.81
N GLY A 226 -13.09 8.32 -20.66
CA GLY A 226 -13.71 7.76 -19.46
C GLY A 226 -12.83 6.74 -18.72
N ILE A 227 -11.54 6.66 -19.04
CA ILE A 227 -10.59 5.72 -18.43
C ILE A 227 -9.82 6.45 -17.33
N VAL A 228 -10.07 6.06 -16.08
CA VAL A 228 -9.49 6.75 -14.92
C VAL A 228 -8.34 5.94 -14.32
N VAL A 229 -7.11 6.34 -14.63
CA VAL A 229 -5.90 5.86 -13.95
C VAL A 229 -5.49 6.82 -12.81
N ARG A 230 -4.33 6.61 -12.21
CA ARG A 230 -3.79 7.53 -11.18
C ARG A 230 -2.48 8.14 -11.66
N ASP A 231 -2.46 9.45 -11.81
CA ASP A 231 -1.23 10.17 -12.10
C ASP A 231 -0.28 10.13 -10.88
N ARG A 232 0.97 9.71 -11.13
CA ARG A 232 2.08 9.68 -10.17
C ARG A 232 3.30 10.43 -10.68
N SER A 233 3.18 11.13 -11.81
CA SER A 233 4.29 11.79 -12.50
C SER A 233 5.03 12.84 -11.67
N LYS A 234 4.39 13.37 -10.62
CA LYS A 234 4.95 14.37 -9.69
C LYS A 234 5.32 13.78 -8.32
N VAL A 235 5.16 12.47 -8.14
CA VAL A 235 5.54 11.78 -6.90
C VAL A 235 7.02 11.39 -7.00
N THR A 236 7.78 11.67 -5.93
CA THR A 236 9.22 11.35 -5.83
C THR A 236 9.50 9.90 -6.24
N LEU A 237 10.52 9.68 -7.08
CA LEU A 237 10.92 8.40 -7.68
C LEU A 237 9.88 7.77 -8.64
N CYS A 238 8.71 8.37 -8.79
CA CYS A 238 7.67 7.95 -9.75
C CYS A 238 7.56 8.92 -10.92
N GLU A 239 8.59 9.71 -11.22
CA GLU A 239 8.56 10.69 -12.29
C GLU A 239 8.23 10.01 -13.62
N GLY A 240 7.34 10.62 -14.38
CA GLY A 240 6.87 10.04 -15.65
C GLY A 240 5.86 8.88 -15.51
N CYS A 241 5.39 8.54 -14.31
CA CYS A 241 4.61 7.31 -14.10
C CYS A 241 3.10 7.55 -13.92
N LEU A 242 2.32 6.62 -14.46
CA LEU A 242 0.90 6.42 -14.15
C LEU A 242 0.75 5.09 -13.39
N ARG A 243 -0.11 5.08 -12.36
CA ARG A 243 -0.49 3.85 -11.66
C ARG A 243 -1.83 3.35 -12.17
N ILE A 244 -1.81 2.16 -12.76
CA ILE A 244 -2.93 1.52 -13.46
C ILE A 244 -3.47 0.40 -12.57
N THR A 245 -4.70 0.50 -12.11
CA THR A 245 -5.37 -0.63 -11.42
C THR A 245 -5.70 -1.72 -12.43
N VAL A 246 -5.45 -2.98 -12.09
CA VAL A 246 -5.84 -4.11 -12.93
C VAL A 246 -7.35 -4.29 -12.82
N GLY A 247 -8.04 -4.16 -13.96
CA GLY A 247 -9.47 -4.36 -14.07
C GLY A 247 -9.82 -5.72 -14.66
N THR A 248 -11.07 -5.83 -15.13
CA THR A 248 -11.53 -6.93 -15.97
C THR A 248 -10.76 -6.97 -17.30
N GLU A 249 -10.78 -8.12 -17.98
CA GLU A 249 -10.17 -8.27 -19.30
C GLU A 249 -10.64 -7.18 -20.28
N LYS A 250 -11.93 -6.88 -20.30
CA LYS A 250 -12.52 -5.85 -21.18
C LYS A 250 -11.99 -4.46 -20.87
N GLU A 251 -11.90 -4.09 -19.59
CA GLU A 251 -11.35 -2.79 -19.17
C GLU A 251 -9.87 -2.68 -19.53
N ASN A 252 -9.10 -3.75 -19.31
CA ASN A 252 -7.68 -3.81 -19.66
C ASN A 252 -7.47 -3.66 -21.17
N GLN A 253 -8.27 -4.37 -22.00
CA GLN A 253 -8.19 -4.27 -23.46
C GLN A 253 -8.53 -2.87 -23.98
N GLU A 254 -9.53 -2.20 -23.39
CA GLU A 254 -9.88 -0.84 -23.78
C GLU A 254 -8.77 0.15 -23.40
N LEU A 255 -8.18 0.01 -22.21
CA LEU A 255 -7.02 0.80 -21.79
C LEU A 255 -5.85 0.64 -22.75
N ILE A 256 -5.47 -0.60 -23.08
CA ILE A 256 -4.36 -0.90 -24.01
C ILE A 256 -4.62 -0.24 -25.37
N ARG A 257 -5.84 -0.37 -25.89
CA ARG A 257 -6.25 0.22 -27.18
C ARG A 257 -6.11 1.73 -27.20
N GLU A 258 -6.59 2.42 -26.16
CA GLU A 258 -6.54 3.86 -26.12
C GLU A 258 -5.11 4.38 -25.88
N ILE A 259 -4.28 3.70 -25.07
CA ILE A 259 -2.84 4.03 -24.95
C ILE A 259 -2.15 3.90 -26.32
N ALA A 260 -2.42 2.83 -27.08
CA ALA A 260 -1.80 2.63 -28.40
C ALA A 260 -2.21 3.69 -29.44
N ARG A 261 -3.39 4.30 -29.27
CA ARG A 261 -3.91 5.39 -30.13
C ARG A 261 -3.45 6.78 -29.70
N PHE A 262 -2.80 6.90 -28.55
CA PHE A 262 -2.33 8.18 -28.07
C PHE A 262 -1.13 8.63 -28.90
N GLU A 263 -1.33 9.70 -29.66
CA GLU A 263 -0.29 10.45 -30.35
C GLU A 263 -0.08 11.76 -29.57
N PRO A 264 1.15 12.05 -29.13
CA PRO A 264 1.45 13.26 -28.34
C PRO A 264 1.27 14.56 -29.11
#